data_AF-A0A7Y6C005-F1
#
_entry.id   AF-A0A7Y6C005-F1
#
_cell.length_a   1.000
_cell.length_b   1.000
_cell.length_c   1.000
_cell.angle_alpha   90.00
_cell.angle_beta   90.00
_cell.angle_gamma   90.00
#
_symmetry.space_group_name_H-M   'P 1'
#
loop_
_entity.id
_entity.type
_entity.pdbx_description
1 polymer ?
#
loop_
_entity_poly.entity_id
_entity_poly.type
_entity_poly.pdbx_seq_one_letter_code
_entity_poly.pdbx_strand_id
1 'polypeptide(L)'
;MHIYNNPIWRWTFTLLYPAIIFIYQSWGPILDSWAVPIIFVALFCFLWSGIEEMFISTGLTWFVAIPCWWYFIERPKPSFGAEHFAAHLWLIVIIYIVVVLIPQALILTTRLRIMDYLNKK
;
A
#
# COMPACT_ATOMS: atom_id res chain seq x y z
N MET A 1 -18.76 1.60 -13.09
CA MET A 1 -17.58 1.66 -14.00
C MET A 1 -16.98 3.06 -14.16
N HIS A 2 -17.74 4.15 -13.98
CA HIS A 2 -17.21 5.51 -14.23
C HIS A 2 -15.99 5.88 -13.36
N ILE A 3 -15.94 5.42 -12.10
CA ILE A 3 -14.82 5.69 -11.17
C ILE A 3 -13.51 5.07 -11.66
N TYR A 4 -13.54 3.86 -12.24
CA TYR A 4 -12.32 3.15 -12.68
C TYR A 4 -11.83 3.58 -14.06
N ASN A 5 -12.68 4.18 -14.88
CA ASN A 5 -12.31 4.66 -16.22
C ASN A 5 -11.89 6.13 -16.20
N ASN A 6 -12.26 6.88 -15.16
CA ASN A 6 -11.89 8.28 -15.05
C ASN A 6 -10.41 8.42 -14.63
N PRO A 7 -9.55 9.06 -15.44
CA PRO A 7 -8.11 9.14 -15.17
C PRO A 7 -7.80 9.87 -13.85
N ILE A 8 -8.62 10.86 -13.46
CA ILE A 8 -8.42 11.61 -12.22
C ILE A 8 -8.57 10.68 -11.01
N TRP A 9 -9.63 9.87 -10.98
CA TRP A 9 -9.89 8.96 -9.86
C TRP A 9 -8.86 7.82 -9.78
N ARG A 10 -8.44 7.27 -10.93
CA ARG A 10 -7.36 6.26 -11.00
C ARG A 10 -6.10 6.79 -10.33
N TRP A 11 -5.59 7.94 -10.79
CA TRP A 11 -4.36 8.53 -10.25
C TRP A 11 -4.51 8.99 -8.81
N THR A 12 -5.68 9.50 -8.43
CA THR A 12 -5.96 9.89 -7.04
C THR A 12 -5.75 8.71 -6.10
N PHE A 13 -6.38 7.56 -6.37
CA PHE A 13 -6.21 6.38 -5.52
C PHE A 13 -4.78 5.82 -5.57
N THR A 14 -4.14 5.81 -6.74
CA THR A 14 -2.75 5.36 -6.89
C THR A 14 -1.78 6.16 -6.01
N LEU A 15 -1.95 7.49 -5.93
CA LEU A 15 -1.10 8.38 -5.14
C LEU A 15 -1.53 8.48 -3.67
N LEU A 16 -2.81 8.27 -3.38
CA LEU A 16 -3.34 8.36 -2.03
C LEU A 16 -2.79 7.26 -1.12
N TYR A 17 -2.63 6.04 -1.64
CA TYR A 17 -2.10 4.92 -0.86
C TYR A 17 -0.68 5.19 -0.31
N PRO A 18 0.36 5.54 -1.10
CA PRO A 18 1.68 5.83 -0.55
C PRO A 18 1.68 7.04 0.38
N ALA A 19 0.85 8.04 0.11
CA ALA A 19 0.70 9.21 0.98
C ALA A 19 0.14 8.83 2.37
N ILE A 20 -0.89 7.98 2.41
CA ILE A 20 -1.46 7.52 3.68
C ILE A 20 -0.48 6.61 4.42
N ILE A 21 0.23 5.72 3.73
CA ILE A 21 1.27 4.88 4.36
C ILE A 21 2.35 5.76 5.01
N PHE A 22 2.79 6.84 4.34
CA PHE A 22 3.74 7.79 4.92
C PHE A 22 3.21 8.45 6.20
N ILE A 23 1.96 8.92 6.18
CA ILE A 23 1.32 9.56 7.35
C ILE A 23 1.18 8.55 8.48
N TYR A 24 0.67 7.35 8.17
CA TYR A 24 0.48 6.26 9.12
C TYR A 24 1.79 5.92 9.84
N GLN A 25 2.87 5.74 9.08
CA GLN A 25 4.18 5.41 9.62
C GLN A 25 4.77 6.55 10.47
N SER A 26 4.40 7.81 10.19
CA SER A 26 4.85 8.97 10.96
C SER A 26 4.20 9.08 12.35
N TRP A 27 3.06 8.42 12.56
CA TRP A 27 2.28 8.49 13.82
C TRP A 27 2.58 7.37 14.83
N GLY A 28 3.53 6.48 14.50
CA GLY A 28 4.18 5.51 15.39
C GLY A 28 3.28 4.82 16.42
N PRO A 29 3.16 5.33 17.66
CA PRO A 29 2.49 4.65 18.78
C PRO A 29 0.95 4.62 18.78
N ILE A 30 0.24 5.34 17.90
CA ILE A 30 -1.24 5.37 17.93
C ILE A 30 -1.89 4.08 17.39
N LEU A 31 -1.10 3.16 16.84
CA LEU A 31 -1.59 2.01 16.10
C LEU A 31 -0.89 0.71 16.52
N ASP A 32 -1.02 0.35 17.79
CA ASP A 32 -0.63 -0.98 18.31
C ASP A 32 -1.38 -2.14 17.64
N SER A 33 -2.39 -1.84 16.81
CA SER A 33 -3.22 -2.82 16.12
C SER A 33 -2.89 -2.94 14.63
N TRP A 34 -2.57 -4.16 14.21
CA TRP A 34 -2.46 -4.55 12.80
C TRP A 34 -3.80 -4.56 12.05
N ALA A 35 -4.93 -4.43 12.75
CA ALA A 35 -6.25 -4.42 12.11
C ALA A 35 -6.42 -3.23 11.16
N VAL A 36 -5.95 -2.04 11.55
CA VAL A 36 -6.08 -0.83 10.72
C VAL A 36 -5.32 -0.96 9.40
N PRO A 37 -4.03 -1.37 9.37
CA PRO A 37 -3.31 -1.68 8.14
C PRO A 37 -4.03 -2.69 7.24
N ILE A 38 -4.56 -3.77 7.82
CA ILE A 38 -5.21 -4.84 7.06
C ILE A 38 -6.49 -4.31 6.39
N ILE A 39 -7.34 -3.61 7.14
CA ILE A 39 -8.57 -3.01 6.59
C ILE A 39 -8.23 -2.00 5.50
N PHE A 40 -7.22 -1.17 5.75
CA PHE A 40 -6.78 -0.16 4.80
C PHE A 40 -6.30 -0.77 3.48
N VAL A 41 -5.44 -1.79 3.55
CA VAL A 41 -5.00 -2.57 2.39
C VAL A 41 -6.18 -3.19 1.65
N ALA A 42 -7.12 -3.81 2.38
CA ALA A 42 -8.29 -4.43 1.77
C ALA A 42 -9.15 -3.41 1.02
N LEU A 43 -9.37 -2.21 1.59
CA LEU A 43 -10.11 -1.14 0.93
C LEU A 43 -9.46 -0.71 -0.39
N PHE A 44 -8.14 -0.53 -0.42
CA PHE A 44 -7.45 -0.14 -1.65
C PHE A 44 -7.53 -1.19 -2.76
N CYS A 45 -7.65 -2.47 -2.41
CA CYS A 45 -7.93 -3.53 -3.39
C CYS A 45 -9.26 -3.33 -4.14
N PHE A 46 -10.21 -2.59 -3.57
CA PHE A 46 -11.46 -2.20 -4.23
C PHE A 46 -11.37 -0.85 -4.95
N LEU A 47 -10.40 -0.01 -4.61
CA LEU A 47 -10.23 1.33 -5.19
C LEU A 47 -9.36 1.33 -6.44
N TRP A 48 -8.36 0.43 -6.52
CA TRP A 48 -7.53 0.32 -7.72
C TRP A 48 -8.34 -0.11 -8.94
N SER A 49 -8.14 0.61 -10.05
CA SER A 49 -8.74 0.30 -11.35
C SER A 49 -8.17 -0.94 -11.99
N GLY A 50 -6.91 -1.27 -11.71
CA GLY A 50 -6.20 -2.38 -12.32
C GLY A 50 -4.94 -2.76 -11.54
N ILE A 51 -4.34 -3.86 -11.98
CA ILE A 51 -3.11 -4.40 -11.39
C ILE A 51 -1.92 -3.46 -11.60
N GLU A 52 -1.89 -2.73 -12.72
CA GLU A 52 -0.87 -1.72 -12.99
C GLU A 52 -0.85 -0.63 -11.92
N GLU A 53 -2.02 -0.09 -11.57
CA GLU A 53 -2.15 0.96 -10.56
C GLU A 53 -1.76 0.46 -9.17
N MET A 54 -2.12 -0.79 -8.83
CA MET A 54 -1.67 -1.44 -7.60
C MET A 54 -0.14 -1.50 -7.57
N PHE A 55 0.52 -1.95 -8.64
CA PHE A 55 1.98 -2.04 -8.67
C PHE A 55 2.67 -0.67 -8.64
N ILE A 56 2.15 0.33 -9.36
CA ILE A 56 2.66 1.70 -9.29
C ILE A 56 2.55 2.22 -7.86
N SER A 57 1.39 2.04 -7.24
CA SER A 57 1.12 2.50 -5.88
C SER A 57 2.03 1.82 -4.83
N THR A 58 2.20 0.50 -4.94
CA THR A 58 3.13 -0.28 -4.12
C THR A 58 4.58 0.13 -4.37
N GLY A 59 4.97 0.35 -5.62
CA GLY A 59 6.30 0.83 -5.98
C GLY A 59 6.59 2.20 -5.37
N LEU A 60 5.67 3.16 -5.52
CA LEU A 60 5.79 4.48 -4.89
C LEU A 60 5.89 4.38 -3.36
N THR A 61 5.20 3.42 -2.76
CA THR A 61 5.29 3.18 -1.32
C THR A 61 6.70 2.76 -0.91
N TRP A 62 7.25 1.75 -1.57
CA TRP A 62 8.55 1.18 -1.21
C TRP A 62 9.75 2.02 -1.66
N PHE A 63 9.66 2.70 -2.79
CA PHE A 63 10.78 3.46 -3.37
C PHE A 63 10.73 4.95 -3.06
N VAL A 64 9.59 5.50 -2.62
CA VAL A 64 9.45 6.92 -2.30
C VAL A 64 9.00 7.13 -0.87
N ALA A 65 7.80 6.66 -0.50
CA ALA A 65 7.22 6.97 0.80
C ALA A 65 8.05 6.42 1.96
N ILE A 66 8.42 5.14 1.93
CA ILE A 66 9.21 4.49 2.98
C ILE A 66 10.62 5.11 3.11
N PRO A 67 11.39 5.31 2.03
CA PRO A 67 12.68 5.99 2.10
C PRO A 67 12.58 7.42 2.63
N CYS A 68 11.58 8.20 2.17
CA CYS A 68 11.36 9.54 2.69
C CYS A 68 11.01 9.53 4.18
N TRP A 69 10.12 8.64 4.61
CA TRP A 69 9.76 8.51 6.03
C TRP A 69 11.00 8.15 6.86
N TRP A 70 11.76 7.16 6.42
CA TRP A 70 12.94 6.72 7.15
C TRP A 70 13.98 7.84 7.25
N TYR A 71 14.26 8.56 6.16
CA TYR A 71 15.28 9.61 6.13
C TYR A 71 14.88 10.86 6.92
N PHE A 72 13.63 11.33 6.78
CA PHE A 72 13.18 12.60 7.35
C PHE A 72 12.55 12.47 8.74
N ILE A 73 11.95 11.33 9.08
CA ILE A 73 11.17 11.17 10.31
C ILE A 73 11.84 10.21 11.28
N GLU A 74 12.26 9.03 10.83
CA GLU A 74 12.73 7.98 11.75
C GLU A 74 14.23 8.11 12.08
N ARG A 75 15.09 8.31 11.08
CA ARG A 75 16.54 8.45 11.25
C ARG A 75 16.97 9.59 12.19
N PRO A 76 16.33 10.77 12.21
CA PRO A 76 16.73 11.85 13.12
C PRO A 76 16.37 11.61 14.59
N LYS A 77 15.48 10.65 14.88
CA LYS A 77 15.12 10.31 16.26
C LYS A 77 16.23 9.44 16.85
N PRO A 78 16.60 9.63 18.12
CA PRO A 78 17.48 8.70 18.84
C PRO A 78 16.69 7.44 19.23
N SER A 79 16.14 6.72 18.24
CA SER A 79 15.34 5.51 18.42
C SER A 79 16.09 4.29 17.86
N PHE A 80 15.92 3.15 18.52
CA PHE A 80 16.32 1.84 17.98
C PHE A 80 15.56 1.47 16.69
N GLY A 81 14.50 2.21 16.32
CA GLY A 81 13.62 1.91 15.21
C GLY A 81 14.27 2.06 13.84
N ALA A 82 15.06 3.12 13.63
CA ALA A 82 15.70 3.39 12.34
C ALA A 82 16.74 2.31 11.97
N GLU A 83 17.57 1.91 12.94
CA GLU A 83 18.62 0.91 12.77
C GLU A 83 18.03 -0.49 12.61
N HIS A 84 17.02 -0.84 13.42
CA HIS A 84 16.34 -2.12 13.33
C HIS A 84 15.61 -2.29 12.00
N PHE A 85 14.95 -1.23 11.51
CA PHE A 85 14.31 -1.22 10.19
C PHE A 85 15.33 -1.46 9.07
N ALA A 86 16.45 -0.74 9.10
CA ALA A 86 17.49 -0.89 8.08
C ALA A 86 18.13 -2.30 8.10
N ALA A 87 18.40 -2.85 9.28
CA ALA A 87 18.99 -4.19 9.42
C ALA A 87 18.07 -5.33 8.94
N HIS A 88 16.75 -5.16 9.10
CA HIS A 88 15.76 -6.20 8.79
C HIS A 88 14.98 -5.93 7.49
N LEU A 89 15.34 -4.90 6.72
CA LEU A 89 14.60 -4.49 5.52
C LEU A 89 14.32 -5.66 4.57
N TRP A 90 15.32 -6.51 4.33
CA TRP A 90 15.19 -7.67 3.46
C TRP A 90 14.11 -8.66 3.94
N LEU A 91 14.04 -8.92 5.26
CA LEU A 91 13.03 -9.79 5.87
C LEU A 91 11.65 -9.16 5.79
N ILE A 92 11.55 -7.85 6.06
CA ILE A 92 10.29 -7.10 5.98
C ILE A 92 9.74 -7.15 4.55
N VAL A 93 10.60 -6.97 3.53
CA VAL A 93 10.20 -7.06 2.12
C VAL A 93 9.69 -8.47 1.77
N ILE A 94 10.36 -9.54 2.23
CA ILE A 94 9.90 -10.91 1.99
C ILE A 94 8.52 -11.16 2.63
N ILE A 95 8.35 -10.77 3.90
CA ILE A 95 7.07 -10.90 4.60
C ILE A 95 5.98 -10.09 3.89
N TYR A 96 6.29 -8.86 3.46
CA TYR A 96 5.37 -8.02 2.71
C TYR A 96 4.93 -8.70 1.41
N ILE A 97 5.84 -9.30 0.65
CA ILE A 97 5.48 -9.99 -0.59
C ILE A 97 4.46 -11.11 -0.32
N VAL A 98 4.73 -11.95 0.66
CA VAL A 98 3.91 -13.14 0.95
C VAL A 98 2.57 -12.79 1.60
N VAL A 99 2.59 -11.89 2.59
CA VAL A 99 1.44 -11.62 3.46
C VAL A 99 0.60 -10.45 2.96
N VAL A 100 1.16 -9.56 2.13
CA VAL A 100 0.47 -8.35 1.66
C VAL A 100 0.32 -8.35 0.14
N LEU A 101 1.40 -8.40 -0.62
CA LEU A 101 1.36 -8.21 -2.07
C LEU A 101 0.62 -9.34 -2.80
N ILE A 102 0.90 -10.59 -2.46
CA ILE A 102 0.20 -11.74 -3.07
C ILE A 102 -1.31 -11.70 -2.74
N PRO A 103 -1.73 -11.57 -1.47
CA PRO A 103 -3.15 -11.40 -1.15
C PRO A 103 -3.81 -10.21 -1.85
N GLN A 104 -3.15 -9.05 -1.90
CA GLN A 104 -3.65 -7.87 -2.61
C GLN A 104 -3.91 -8.17 -4.09
N ALA A 105 -2.95 -8.78 -4.77
CA ALA A 105 -3.07 -9.15 -6.18
C ALA A 105 -4.22 -10.15 -6.40
N LEU A 106 -4.37 -11.14 -5.51
CA LEU A 106 -5.46 -12.13 -5.60
C LEU A 106 -6.83 -11.47 -5.41
N ILE A 107 -7.00 -10.60 -4.43
CA ILE A 107 -8.27 -9.89 -4.18
C ILE A 107 -8.63 -9.03 -5.39
N LEU A 108 -7.68 -8.22 -5.87
CA LEU A 108 -7.91 -7.29 -6.97
C LEU A 108 -8.22 -8.03 -8.28
N THR A 109 -7.43 -9.04 -8.65
CA THR A 109 -7.68 -9.84 -9.87
C THR A 109 -9.01 -10.57 -9.81
N THR A 110 -9.40 -11.10 -8.64
CA THR A 110 -10.71 -11.73 -8.45
C THR A 110 -11.84 -10.73 -8.66
N ARG A 111 -11.73 -9.55 -8.06
CA ARG A 111 -12.72 -8.48 -8.21
C ARG A 111 -12.83 -7.98 -9.66
N LEU A 112 -11.72 -7.84 -10.37
CA LEU A 112 -11.71 -7.48 -11.80
C LEU A 112 -12.44 -8.54 -12.64
N ARG A 113 -12.14 -9.83 -12.43
CA ARG A 113 -12.82 -10.92 -13.13
C ARG A 113 -14.33 -10.95 -12.87
N ILE A 114 -14.75 -10.74 -11.62
CA ILE A 114 -16.17 -10.68 -11.26
C ILE A 114 -16.85 -9.53 -12.00
N MET A 115 -16.23 -8.34 -12.04
CA MET A 115 -16.80 -7.21 -12.75
C MET A 115 -16.89 -7.43 -14.25
N ASP A 116 -15.85 -7.99 -14.87
CA ASP A 116 -15.89 -8.34 -16.29
C ASP A 116 -16.98 -9.36 -16.61
N TYR A 117 -17.22 -10.33 -15.71
CA TYR A 117 -18.31 -11.29 -15.84
C TYR A 117 -19.69 -10.61 -15.75
N LEU A 118 -19.88 -9.73 -14.76
CA LEU A 118 -21.14 -9.00 -14.57
C LEU A 118 -21.45 -8.04 -15.72
N ASN A 119 -20.44 -7.46 -16.35
CA ASN A 119 -20.61 -6.51 -17.46
C ASN A 119 -20.89 -7.16 -18.82
N LYS A 120 -20.60 -8.46 -18.94
CA LYS A 120 -20.91 -9.27 -20.14
C LYS A 120 -22.32 -9.87 -20.12
N LYS A 121 -23.00 -9.84 -18.98
CA LYS A 121 -24.42 -10.17 -18.85
C LYS A 121 -25.27 -8.91 -19.01
#